data_AF-A0A7M3Z3X5-F1
#
_entry.id   AF-A0A7M3Z3X5-F1
#
_cell.length_a   1.000
_cell.length_b   1.000
_cell.length_c   1.000
_cell.angle_alpha   90.00
_cell.angle_beta   90.00
_cell.angle_gamma   90.00
#
_symmetry.space_group_name_H-M   'P 1'
#
loop_
_entity.id
_entity.type
_entity.pdbx_description
1 polymer ?
#
loop_
_entity_poly.entity_id
_entity_poly.type
_entity_poly.pdbx_seq_one_letter_code
_entity_poly.pdbx_strand_id
1 'polypeptide(L)'
;LYLRQEGRGIGLHAKIQAYHLQDGGADTLDANLMLGHPADARDYAIAAEMLEELGVERVELMTNNPEKVAQLTKHGIDVASRSPLIVGVGSNNRDYLATKGERMGHLISDDDL
;
A
#
# COMPACT_ATOMS: atom_id res chain seq x y z
N LEU A 1 -9.48 1.43 10.93
CA LEU A 1 -8.28 2.08 11.52
C LEU A 1 -7.65 3.04 10.53
N TYR A 2 -7.25 4.23 10.97
CA TYR A 2 -6.60 5.25 10.14
C TYR A 2 -5.16 5.47 10.61
N LEU A 3 -4.18 5.01 9.84
CA LEU A 3 -2.76 5.15 10.17
C LEU A 3 -2.18 6.41 9.53
N ARG A 4 -1.43 7.20 10.29
CA ARG A 4 -0.79 8.43 9.82
C ARG A 4 0.54 8.15 9.08
N GLN A 5 0.49 7.33 8.04
CA GLN A 5 1.66 6.90 7.25
C GLN A 5 1.54 7.36 5.80
N GLU A 6 1.49 8.68 5.59
CA GLU A 6 1.37 9.29 4.27
C GLU A 6 2.55 8.90 3.36
N GLY A 7 2.30 8.82 2.05
CA GLY A 7 3.33 8.52 1.05
C GLY A 7 3.92 7.11 1.11
N ARG A 8 3.24 6.13 1.73
CA ARG A 8 3.84 4.83 2.11
C ARG A 8 4.92 4.98 3.19
N GLY A 9 4.72 5.88 4.15
CA GLY A 9 5.63 6.08 5.28
C GLY A 9 6.75 7.09 5.03
N ILE A 10 6.95 7.56 3.79
CA ILE A 10 7.97 8.58 3.45
C ILE A 10 7.51 10.01 3.74
N GLY A 11 6.22 10.21 4.02
CA GLY A 11 5.64 11.52 4.31
C GLY A 11 5.19 12.29 3.07
N LEU A 12 4.46 13.39 3.30
CA LEU A 12 3.82 14.18 2.24
C LEU A 12 4.84 14.92 1.37
N HIS A 13 5.91 15.46 1.96
CA HIS A 13 6.93 16.21 1.22
C HIS A 13 7.60 15.34 0.15
N ALA A 14 8.09 14.16 0.54
CA ALA A 14 8.71 13.20 -0.37
C ALA A 14 7.71 12.70 -1.42
N LYS A 15 6.43 12.53 -1.07
CA LYS A 15 5.38 12.19 -2.05
C LYS A 15 5.21 13.26 -3.13
N ILE A 16 5.26 14.55 -2.76
CA ILE A 16 5.19 15.65 -3.73
C ILE A 16 6.42 15.62 -4.66
N GLN A 17 7.61 15.36 -4.12
CA GLN A 17 8.83 15.20 -4.93
C GLN A 17 8.72 14.00 -5.88
N ALA A 18 8.16 12.88 -5.43
CA ALA A 18 7.95 11.70 -6.27
C ALA A 18 6.95 11.98 -7.40
N TYR A 19 5.92 12.80 -7.15
CA TYR A 19 5.01 13.25 -8.23
C TYR A 19 5.72 14.12 -9.26
N HIS A 20 6.62 15.01 -8.85
CA HIS A 20 7.41 15.77 -9.82
C HIS A 20 8.26 14.88 -10.73
N LEU A 21 8.83 13.79 -10.19
CA LEU A 21 9.56 12.81 -10.99
C LEU A 21 8.62 12.00 -11.91
N GLN A 22 7.40 11.71 -11.47
CA GLN A 22 6.39 11.04 -12.27
C GLN A 22 5.89 11.90 -13.43
N ASP A 23 5.71 13.20 -13.22
CA ASP A 23 5.42 14.16 -14.28
C ASP A 23 6.55 14.20 -15.34
N GLY A 24 7.77 13.85 -14.92
CA GLY A 24 8.94 13.67 -15.79
C GLY A 24 9.04 12.28 -16.46
N GLY A 25 8.09 11.39 -16.24
CA GLY A 25 8.00 10.07 -16.86
C GLY A 25 8.55 8.89 -16.03
N ALA A 26 9.02 9.11 -14.80
CA ALA A 26 9.34 8.01 -13.90
C ALA A 26 8.05 7.33 -13.43
N ASP A 27 8.06 6.02 -13.22
CA ASP A 27 6.93 5.39 -12.54
C ASP A 27 7.01 5.57 -11.02
N THR A 28 6.01 5.07 -10.30
CA THR A 28 5.92 5.23 -8.85
C THR A 28 7.06 4.55 -8.08
N LEU A 29 7.53 3.40 -8.57
CA LEU A 29 8.62 2.69 -7.90
C LEU A 29 9.93 3.43 -8.14
N ASP A 30 10.20 3.77 -9.40
CA ASP A 30 11.45 4.44 -9.78
C ASP A 30 11.55 5.83 -9.14
N ALA A 31 10.45 6.60 -9.09
CA ALA A 31 10.42 7.89 -8.40
C ALA A 31 10.81 7.77 -6.91
N ASN A 32 10.33 6.74 -6.21
CA ASN A 32 10.71 6.50 -4.82
C ASN A 32 12.19 6.13 -4.70
N LEU A 33 12.68 5.22 -5.55
CA LEU A 33 14.07 4.77 -5.54
C LEU A 33 15.05 5.90 -5.87
N MET A 34 14.71 6.77 -6.83
CA MET A 34 15.51 7.95 -7.19
C MET A 34 15.66 8.94 -6.02
N LEU A 35 14.65 9.03 -5.16
CA LEU A 35 14.69 9.84 -3.93
C LEU A 35 15.37 9.11 -2.75
N GLY A 36 15.88 7.91 -2.96
CA GLY A 36 16.53 7.09 -1.92
C GLY A 36 15.54 6.45 -0.94
N HIS A 37 14.26 6.34 -1.31
CA HIS A 37 13.22 5.73 -0.50
C HIS A 37 12.95 4.28 -0.91
N PRO A 38 12.51 3.42 0.03
CA PRO A 38 12.04 2.09 -0.32
C PRO A 38 10.72 2.14 -1.11
N ALA A 39 10.37 1.03 -1.75
CA ALA A 39 9.08 0.87 -2.43
C ALA A 39 7.89 1.10 -1.49
N ASP A 40 8.01 0.64 -0.24
CA ASP A 40 7.04 0.80 0.83
C ASP A 40 7.77 0.88 2.18
N ALA A 41 7.59 1.96 2.94
CA ALA A 41 8.19 2.16 4.27
C ALA A 41 7.14 2.02 5.40
N ARG A 42 5.94 1.52 5.10
CA ARG A 42 4.88 1.36 6.10
C ARG A 42 5.18 0.23 7.06
N ASP A 43 4.73 0.44 8.30
CA ASP A 43 4.79 -0.55 9.37
C ASP A 43 3.37 -0.78 9.91
N TYR A 44 2.87 -2.01 9.80
CA TYR A 44 1.54 -2.38 10.27
C TYR A 44 1.52 -2.92 11.71
N ALA A 45 2.65 -2.94 12.43
CA ALA A 45 2.69 -3.27 13.86
C ALA A 45 1.73 -2.40 14.67
N ILE A 46 1.73 -1.09 14.42
CA ILE A 46 0.82 -0.14 15.09
C ILE A 46 -0.66 -0.45 14.82
N ALA A 47 -0.99 -1.01 13.66
CA ALA A 47 -2.36 -1.41 13.36
C ALA A 47 -2.77 -2.66 14.14
N ALA A 48 -1.84 -3.60 14.35
CA ALA A 48 -2.08 -4.76 15.19
C ALA A 48 -2.28 -4.35 16.66
N GLU A 49 -1.42 -3.48 17.21
CA GLU A 49 -1.58 -2.93 18.55
C GLU A 49 -2.94 -2.23 18.73
N MET A 50 -3.36 -1.43 17.75
CA MET A 50 -4.69 -0.79 17.77
C MET A 50 -5.84 -1.80 17.78
N LEU A 51 -5.72 -2.91 17.04
CA LEU A 51 -6.74 -3.95 17.02
C LEU A 51 -6.79 -4.71 18.35
N GLU A 52 -5.62 -5.01 18.93
CA GLU A 52 -5.49 -5.66 20.24
C GLU A 52 -6.12 -4.82 21.36
N GLU A 53 -5.84 -3.51 21.41
CA GLU A 53 -6.45 -2.57 22.35
C GLU A 53 -7.98 -2.47 22.20
N LEU A 54 -8.50 -2.73 20.99
CA LEU A 54 -9.94 -2.79 20.72
C LEU A 54 -10.54 -4.18 21.00
N GLY A 55 -9.73 -5.16 21.41
CA GLY A 55 -10.16 -6.55 21.62
C GLY A 55 -10.51 -7.29 20.32
N VAL A 56 -9.93 -6.89 19.19
CA VAL A 56 -10.19 -7.48 17.87
C VAL A 56 -9.03 -8.38 17.47
N GLU A 57 -9.23 -9.69 17.56
CA GLU A 57 -8.19 -10.68 17.25
C GLU A 57 -8.28 -11.24 15.82
N ARG A 58 -9.48 -11.20 15.21
CA ARG A 58 -9.77 -11.77 13.89
C ARG A 58 -10.47 -10.77 12.98
N VAL A 59 -9.99 -10.63 11.73
CA VAL A 59 -10.51 -9.65 10.76
C VAL A 59 -10.71 -10.24 9.36
N GLU A 60 -11.73 -9.77 8.67
CA GLU A 60 -11.77 -9.78 7.20
C GLU A 60 -11.09 -8.50 6.69
N LEU A 61 -10.01 -8.66 5.91
CA LEU A 61 -9.17 -7.54 5.53
C LEU A 61 -9.44 -7.09 4.08
N MET A 62 -9.93 -5.87 3.92
CA MET A 62 -10.05 -5.23 2.62
C MET A 62 -8.70 -4.69 2.14
N THR A 63 -8.01 -5.40 1.23
CA THR A 63 -6.72 -4.97 0.69
C THR A 63 -6.30 -5.70 -0.59
N ASN A 64 -5.50 -5.02 -1.42
CA ASN A 64 -4.74 -5.61 -2.51
C ASN A 64 -3.24 -5.73 -2.19
N ASN A 65 -2.81 -5.38 -0.98
CA ASN A 65 -1.40 -5.44 -0.58
C ASN A 65 -1.14 -6.71 0.24
N PRO A 66 -0.47 -7.74 -0.30
CA PRO A 66 -0.11 -8.95 0.45
C PRO A 66 0.75 -8.66 1.68
N GLU A 67 1.64 -7.68 1.60
CA GLU A 67 2.54 -7.33 2.70
C GLU A 67 1.75 -6.87 3.93
N LYS A 68 0.62 -6.19 3.71
CA LYS A 68 -0.28 -5.80 4.81
C LYS A 68 -0.88 -7.02 5.51
N VAL A 69 -1.26 -8.06 4.76
CA VAL A 69 -1.75 -9.33 5.32
C VAL A 69 -0.62 -9.97 6.13
N ALA A 70 0.56 -10.11 5.53
CA ALA A 70 1.71 -10.76 6.14
C ALA A 70 2.14 -10.09 7.45
N GLN A 71 2.22 -8.76 7.49
CA GLN A 71 2.58 -8.03 8.70
C GLN A 71 1.52 -8.17 9.80
N LEU A 72 0.23 -8.00 9.48
CA LEU A 72 -0.83 -8.17 10.49
C LEU A 72 -0.82 -9.59 11.08
N THR A 73 -0.68 -10.63 10.25
CA THR A 73 -0.55 -12.02 10.72
C THR A 73 0.70 -12.23 11.56
N LYS A 74 1.84 -11.66 11.16
CA LYS A 74 3.09 -11.71 11.94
C LYS A 74 2.94 -11.07 13.32
N HIS A 75 2.10 -10.04 13.44
CA HIS A 75 1.79 -9.35 14.70
C HIS A 75 0.59 -9.96 15.46
N GLY A 76 0.18 -11.19 15.12
CA GLY A 76 -0.80 -11.95 15.91
C GLY A 76 -2.26 -11.73 15.51
N ILE A 77 -2.54 -10.93 14.47
CA ILE A 77 -3.91 -10.75 13.97
C ILE A 77 -4.29 -11.89 13.03
N ASP A 78 -5.38 -12.57 13.33
CA ASP A 78 -5.95 -13.61 12.49
C ASP A 78 -6.69 -12.97 11.29
N VAL A 79 -6.03 -12.97 10.13
CA VAL A 79 -6.64 -12.50 8.88
C VAL A 79 -7.45 -13.65 8.27
N ALA A 80 -8.72 -13.71 8.65
CA ALA A 80 -9.66 -14.76 8.27
C ALA A 80 -9.85 -14.90 6.75
N SER A 81 -9.92 -13.75 6.08
CA SER A 81 -10.11 -13.64 4.65
C SER A 81 -9.62 -12.28 4.15
N ARG A 82 -9.32 -12.23 2.85
CA ARG A 82 -8.97 -11.00 2.15
C ARG A 82 -10.07 -10.70 1.12
N SER A 83 -10.57 -9.47 1.15
CA SER A 83 -11.45 -8.94 0.12
C SER A 83 -10.68 -7.91 -0.72
N PRO A 84 -10.60 -8.05 -2.06
CA PRO A 84 -9.96 -7.05 -2.91
C PRO A 84 -10.61 -5.67 -2.73
N LEU A 85 -9.80 -4.62 -2.81
CA LEU A 85 -10.27 -3.22 -2.78
C LEU A 85 -9.70 -2.47 -3.97
N ILE A 86 -10.40 -2.58 -5.10
CA ILE A 86 -10.07 -1.89 -6.35
C ILE A 86 -11.19 -0.88 -6.59
N VAL A 87 -10.84 0.41 -6.63
CA VAL A 87 -11.80 1.49 -6.77
C VAL A 87 -11.21 2.62 -7.59
N GLY A 88 -12.08 3.31 -8.35
CA GLY A 88 -11.71 4.55 -9.04
C GLY A 88 -10.72 4.36 -10.18
N VAL A 89 -10.76 3.23 -10.87
CA VAL A 89 -9.94 2.96 -12.06
C VAL A 89 -10.35 3.92 -13.18
N GLY A 90 -9.37 4.59 -13.78
CA GLY A 90 -9.57 5.52 -14.89
C GLY A 90 -8.27 5.82 -15.63
N SER A 91 -8.37 6.57 -16.72
CA SER A 91 -7.23 6.86 -17.61
C SER A 91 -6.02 7.47 -16.87
N ASN A 92 -6.27 8.26 -15.83
CA ASN A 92 -5.22 9.03 -15.14
C ASN A 92 -4.45 8.21 -14.08
N ASN A 93 -4.92 7.03 -13.70
CA ASN A 93 -4.29 6.20 -12.67
C ASN A 93 -4.07 4.75 -13.08
N ARG A 94 -4.39 4.39 -14.33
CA ARG A 94 -4.20 3.04 -14.85
C ARG A 94 -2.75 2.59 -14.75
N ASP A 95 -1.81 3.41 -15.24
CA ASP A 95 -0.37 3.09 -15.22
C ASP A 95 0.17 2.97 -13.79
N TYR A 96 -0.35 3.81 -12.89
CA TYR A 96 -0.04 3.75 -11.46
C TYR A 96 -0.49 2.42 -10.83
N LEU A 97 -1.70 1.96 -11.16
CA LEU A 97 -2.25 0.70 -10.66
C LEU A 97 -1.56 -0.51 -11.31
N ALA A 98 -1.21 -0.44 -12.58
CA ALA A 98 -0.41 -1.45 -13.29
C ALA A 98 0.97 -1.61 -12.62
N THR A 99 1.68 -0.49 -12.40
CA THR A 99 2.98 -0.47 -11.70
C THR A 99 2.87 -1.13 -10.32
N LYS A 100 1.78 -0.90 -9.59
CA LYS A 100 1.55 -1.55 -8.29
C LYS A 100 1.44 -3.07 -8.42
N GLY A 101 0.69 -3.55 -9.40
CA GLY A 101 0.52 -4.99 -9.67
C GLY A 101 1.84 -5.63 -10.09
N GLU A 102 2.42 -5.12 -11.16
CA GLU A 102 3.57 -5.73 -11.85
C GLU A 102 4.88 -5.59 -11.07
N ARG A 103 5.12 -4.43 -10.45
CA ARG A 103 6.43 -4.10 -9.86
C ARG A 103 6.44 -4.04 -8.35
N MET A 104 5.29 -3.82 -7.70
CA MET A 104 5.21 -3.65 -6.24
C MET A 104 4.54 -4.82 -5.51
N GLY A 105 4.22 -5.90 -6.22
CA GLY A 105 3.67 -7.12 -5.62
C GLY A 105 2.23 -6.99 -5.12
N HIS A 106 1.49 -5.97 -5.58
CA HIS A 106 0.07 -5.87 -5.26
C HIS A 106 -0.75 -6.90 -6.07
N LEU A 107 -1.83 -7.40 -5.48
CA LEU A 107 -2.78 -8.30 -6.15
C LEU A 107 -3.77 -7.47 -6.97
N ILE A 108 -3.31 -7.02 -8.13
CA ILE A 108 -4.09 -6.29 -9.14
C ILE A 108 -3.78 -6.96 -10.49
N SER A 109 -4.81 -7.44 -11.16
CA SER A 109 -4.73 -8.10 -12.48
C SER A 109 -5.12 -7.14 -13.60
N ASP A 110 -4.87 -7.53 -14.85
CA ASP A 110 -5.31 -6.74 -16.01
C ASP A 110 -6.84 -6.61 -16.10
N ASP A 111 -7.59 -7.61 -15.62
CA ASP A 111 -9.06 -7.55 -15.56
C ASP A 111 -9.55 -6.49 -14.55
N ASP A 112 -8.68 -6.05 -13.64
CA ASP A 112 -8.96 -5.04 -12.63
C ASP A 112 -8.68 -3.59 -13.11
N LEU A 113 -8.04 -3.40 -14.28
CA LEU A 113 -7.49 -2.12 -14.80
C LEU A 113 -8.23 -1.56 -16.02
#